data_AF-A0A0G1PXS9-F1
#
_entry.id   AF-A0A0G1PXS9-F1
#
_cell.length_a   1.000
_cell.length_b   1.000
_cell.length_c   1.000
_cell.angle_alpha   90.00
_cell.angle_beta   90.00
_cell.angle_gamma   90.00
#
_symmetry.space_group_name_H-M   'P 1'
#
loop_
_entity.id
_entity.type
_entity.pdbx_description
1 polymer ?
#
loop_
_entity_poly.entity_id
_entity_poly.type
_entity_poly.pdbx_seq_one_letter_code
_entity_poly.pdbx_strand_id
1 'polypeptide(L)' 'MSQGDVCRALGFDRAQMSNIESGKGNPTLATIEKIAQALDVAIEDLIK' A
#
# COMPACT_ATOMS: atom_id res chain seq x y z
N MET A 1 9.92 -2.86 8.20
CA MET A 1 9.61 -1.59 7.51
C MET A 1 8.45 -0.93 8.22
N SER A 2 8.50 0.38 8.49
CA SER A 2 7.37 1.13 9.07
C SER A 2 6.41 1.65 7.99
N GLN A 3 5.17 2.00 8.35
CA GLN A 3 4.22 2.66 7.44
C GLN A 3 4.83 3.93 6.80
N GLY A 4 5.64 4.67 7.56
CA GLY A 4 6.35 5.85 7.07
C GLY A 4 7.40 5.52 6.01
N ASP A 5 8.02 4.34 6.06
CA ASP A 5 8.98 3.90 5.06
C ASP A 5 8.27 3.50 3.76
N VAL A 6 7.12 2.82 3.86
CA VAL A 6 6.28 2.51 2.68
C VAL A 6 5.77 3.79 2.02
N CYS A 7 5.30 4.75 2.81
CA CYS A 7 4.87 6.06 2.30
C CYS A 7 5.98 6.76 1.51
N ARG A 8 7.21 6.78 2.05
CA ARG A 8 8.37 7.36 1.36
C ARG A 8 8.74 6.61 0.08
N ALA A 9 8.71 5.28 0.12
CA ALA A 9 9.01 4.45 -1.04
C ALA A 9 8.00 4.64 -2.18
N LEU A 10 6.73 4.87 -1.85
CA LEU A 10 5.63 4.96 -2.82
C LEU A 10 5.23 6.40 -3.18
N GLY A 11 5.75 7.39 -2.47
CA GLY A 11 5.32 8.79 -2.58
C GLY A 11 3.89 9.01 -2.08
N PHE A 12 3.40 8.15 -1.19
CA PHE A 12 2.08 8.31 -0.57
C PHE A 12 2.18 9.18 0.67
N ASP A 13 1.12 9.93 0.96
CA ASP A 13 0.97 10.52 2.27
C ASP A 13 0.44 9.47 3.29
N ARG A 14 0.62 9.77 4.58
CA ARG A 14 0.19 8.86 5.65
C ARG A 14 -1.33 8.67 5.72
N ALA A 15 -2.11 9.66 5.30
CA ALA A 15 -3.57 9.56 5.31
C ALA A 15 -4.06 8.63 4.19
N GLN A 16 -3.45 8.69 3.00
CA GLN A 16 -3.67 7.76 1.90
C GLN A 16 -3.36 6.33 2.33
N MET A 17 -2.19 6.08 2.94
CA MET A 17 -1.83 4.75 3.41
C MET A 17 -2.80 4.25 4.49
N SER A 18 -3.14 5.10 5.48
CA SER A 18 -4.09 4.73 6.54
C SER A 18 -5.50 4.43 6.01
N ASN A 19 -5.96 5.15 4.97
CA ASN A 19 -7.25 4.87 4.33
C ASN A 19 -7.22 3.51 3.62
N ILE A 20 -6.12 3.17 2.93
CA ILE A 20 -5.95 1.87 2.28
C ILE A 20 -5.93 0.74 3.31
N GLU A 21 -5.12 0.86 4.37
CA GLU A 21 -5.01 -0.16 5.43
C GLU A 21 -6.32 -0.38 6.19
N SER A 22 -7.15 0.66 6.33
CA SER A 22 -8.46 0.57 6.99
C SER A 22 -9.61 0.12 6.07
N GLY A 23 -9.32 -0.20 4.80
CA GLY A 23 -10.32 -0.60 3.81
C GLY A 23 -11.26 0.53 3.37
N LYS A 24 -10.98 1.77 3.77
CA LYS A 24 -11.77 2.97 3.40
C LYS A 24 -11.31 3.56 2.07
N GLY A 25 -10.08 3.27 1.66
CA GLY A 25 -9.56 3.61 0.34
C GLY A 25 -10.07 2.64 -0.72
N ASN A 26 -10.37 3.15 -1.92
CA ASN A 26 -10.59 2.33 -3.11
C ASN A 26 -9.35 2.41 -4.02
N PRO A 27 -8.22 1.77 -3.66
CA PRO A 27 -7.01 1.83 -4.45
C PRO A 27 -7.19 1.10 -5.78
N THR A 28 -6.47 1.54 -6.81
CA THR A 28 -6.38 0.80 -8.08
C THR A 28 -5.52 -0.45 -7.91
N LEU A 29 -5.67 -1.44 -8.80
CA LEU A 29 -4.75 -2.60 -8.82
C LEU A 29 -3.28 -2.18 -8.97
N ALA A 30 -2.99 -1.14 -9.76
CA ALA A 30 -1.63 -0.61 -9.89
C ALA A 30 -1.10 -0.01 -8.57
N THR A 31 -1.98 0.53 -7.73
CA THR A 31 -1.62 1.00 -6.38
C THR A 31 -1.30 -0.18 -5.47
N ILE A 32 -2.11 -1.24 -5.51
CA ILE A 32 -1.87 -2.46 -4.71
C ILE A 32 -0.58 -3.15 -5.16
N GLU A 33 -0.32 -3.23 -6.46
CA GLU A 33 0.92 -3.79 -7.01
C GLU A 33 2.17 -3.05 -6.50
N LYS A 34 2.14 -1.71 -6.51
CA LYS A 34 3.22 -0.89 -5.94
C LYS A 34 3.44 -1.18 -4.45
N ILE A 35 2.35 -1.32 -3.68
CA ILE A 35 2.42 -1.67 -2.26
C ILE A 35 3.04 -3.05 -2.06
N ALA A 36 2.63 -4.05 -2.85
CA ALA A 36 3.18 -5.41 -2.81
C ALA A 36 4.69 -5.41 -3.10
N GLN A 37 5.11 -4.69 -4.15
CA GLN A 37 6.53 -4.52 -4.50
C GLN A 37 7.34 -3.85 -3.38
N ALA A 38 6.80 -2.80 -2.75
CA ALA A 38 7.48 -2.13 -1.64
C ALA A 38 7.61 -3.01 -0.39
N LEU A 39 6.64 -3.91 -0.18
CA LEU A 39 6.62 -4.86 0.92
C LEU A 39 7.39 -6.17 0.64
N ASP A 40 7.85 -6.38 -0.59
CA ASP A 40 8.46 -7.63 -1.07
C ASP A 40 7.55 -8.85 -0.84
N VAL A 41 6.27 -8.70 -1.18
CA VAL A 41 5.25 -9.76 -1.08
C VAL A 41 4.52 -9.94 -2.41
N ALA A 42 3.82 -11.06 -2.55
CA ALA A 42 2.98 -11.32 -3.72
C ALA A 42 1.70 -10.46 -3.67
N ILE A 43 1.20 -10.01 -4.83
CA ILE A 43 -0.01 -9.18 -4.88
C ILE A 43 -1.24 -9.93 -4.35
N GLU A 44 -1.27 -11.25 -4.53
CA GLU A 44 -2.31 -12.17 -4.05
C GLU A 44 -2.43 -12.20 -2.53
N ASP A 45 -1.40 -11.76 -1.79
CA ASP A 45 -1.44 -11.64 -0.34
C ASP A 45 -2.15 -10.36 0.13
N LEU A 46 -2.41 -9.39 -0.77
CA LEU A 46 -3.09 -8.12 -0.48
C LEU A 46 -4.54 -8.05 -0.98
N ILE A 47 -5.00 -9.01 -1.78
CA ILE A 47 -6.32 -9.01 -2.45
C ILE A 47 -7.22 -10.20 -2.07
N LYS A 48 -7.00 -10.79 -0.88
CA LYS A 48 -7.82 -11.89 -0.35
C LYS A 48 -9.08 -11.41 0.36
#